data_AF-A0A2W4IGY7-F1
#
_entry.id   AF-A0A2W4IGY7-F1
#
_cell.length_a   1.000
_cell.length_b   1.000
_cell.length_c   1.000
_cell.angle_alpha   90.00
_cell.angle_beta   90.00
_cell.angle_gamma   90.00
#
_symmetry.space_group_name_H-M   'P 1'
#
loop_
_entity.id
_entity.type
_entity.pdbx_description
1 polymer ?
#
loop_
_entity_poly.entity_id
_entity_poly.type
_entity_poly.pdbx_seq_one_letter_code
_entity_poly.pdbx_strand_id
1 'polypeptide(L)' 'MGAVDLGSTPKKKIRLGAGVGNSSSSQAVAVGIGYAPTDRFRVNTKFSSSTNNMNNNSISVGASYDLDL' A
#
# COMPACT_ATOMS: atom_id res chain seq x y z
N MET A 1 9.84 -0.13 -3.49
CA MET A 1 9.14 -0.20 -2.18
C MET A 1 7.74 -0.74 -2.41
N GLY A 2 7.44 -1.93 -1.88
CA GLY A 2 6.17 -2.64 -2.15
C GLY A 2 5.69 -3.49 -0.97
N ALA A 3 6.10 -3.16 0.27
CA ALA A 3 5.93 -4.04 1.43
C ALA A 3 4.48 -4.10 1.98
N VAL A 4 3.58 -3.23 1.52
CA VAL A 4 2.18 -3.22 1.96
C VAL A 4 1.30 -3.69 0.81
N ASP A 5 0.73 -4.88 0.96
CA ASP A 5 -0.30 -5.40 0.06
C ASP A 5 -1.71 -5.03 0.55
N LEU A 6 -2.40 -4.23 -0.25
CA LEU A 6 -3.78 -3.80 -0.05
C LEU A 6 -4.70 -4.24 -1.20
N GLY A 7 -4.17 -5.02 -2.16
CA GLY A 7 -4.90 -5.45 -3.35
C GLY A 7 -6.07 -6.38 -3.01
N SER A 8 -5.91 -7.22 -1.98
CA SER A 8 -6.93 -8.16 -1.52
C SER A 8 -7.82 -7.60 -0.39
N THR A 9 -8.18 -6.32 -0.41
CA THR A 9 -9.09 -5.73 0.59
C THR A 9 -10.53 -6.23 0.37
N PRO A 10 -11.19 -6.89 1.37
CA PRO A 10 -12.55 -7.38 1.20
C PRO A 10 -13.58 -6.25 1.06
N LYS A 11 -14.71 -6.51 0.39
CA LYS A 11 -15.78 -5.52 0.19
C LYS A 11 -16.28 -4.89 1.48
N LYS A 12 -16.54 -3.59 1.41
CA LYS A 12 -16.98 -2.72 2.51
C LYS A 12 -16.11 -2.82 3.77
N LYS A 13 -14.86 -3.29 3.64
CA LYS A 13 -13.92 -3.36 4.76
C LYS A 13 -12.77 -2.40 4.54
N ILE A 14 -12.27 -1.90 5.66
CA ILE A 14 -11.02 -1.17 5.75
C ILE A 14 -9.92 -2.18 6.08
N ARG A 15 -8.80 -2.08 5.38
CA ARG A 15 -7.59 -2.87 5.63
C ARG A 15 -6.47 -1.92 6.00
N LEU A 16 -5.80 -2.21 7.10
CA LEU A 16 -4.57 -1.55 7.50
C LEU A 16 -3.43 -2.53 7.26
N GLY A 17 -2.32 -2.03 6.75
CA GLY A 17 -1.12 -2.83 6.54
C GLY A 17 0.12 -2.05 6.92
N ALA A 18 1.07 -2.74 7.54
CA ALA A 18 2.41 -2.24 7.76
C ALA A 18 3.38 -3.31 7.25
N GLY A 19 4.49 -2.88 6.68
CA GLY A 19 5.48 -3.76 6.10
C GLY A 19 6.86 -3.14 6.15
N VAL A 20 7.86 -3.99 6.28
CA VAL A 20 9.26 -3.60 6.16
C VAL A 20 9.84 -4.26 4.92
N GLY A 21 10.64 -3.52 4.17
CA GLY A 21 11.31 -4.01 2.97
C GLY A 21 12.80 -3.77 3.12
N ASN A 22 13.60 -4.80 2.86
CA ASN A 22 15.03 -4.65 2.71
C ASN A 22 15.39 -4.89 1.25
N SER A 23 16.23 -4.03 0.68
CA SER A 23 16.76 -4.20 -0.66
C SER A 23 18.23 -3.82 -0.67
N SER A 24 19.09 -4.82 -0.89
CA SER A 24 20.55 -4.76 -0.90
C SER A 24 21.16 -4.07 0.33
N SER A 25 21.14 -2.75 0.39
CA SER A 25 21.70 -1.93 1.48
C SER A 25 20.73 -0.86 2.00
N SER A 26 19.45 -0.92 1.62
CA SER A 26 18.42 0.02 2.06
C SER A 26 17.31 -0.74 2.77
N GLN A 27 17.02 -0.33 4.01
CA GLN A 27 15.80 -0.72 4.72
C GLN A 27 14.74 0.35 4.48
N ALA A 28 13.49 -0.07 4.36
CA ALA A 28 12.35 0.81 4.24
C ALA A 28 11.19 0.28 5.08
N VAL A 29 10.47 1.19 5.70
CA VAL A 29 9.21 0.90 6.38
C VAL A 29 8.08 1.49 5.57
N ALA A 30 6.96 0.80 5.52
CA ALA A 30 5.79 1.24 4.80
C ALA A 30 4.54 0.95 5.61
N VAL A 31 3.60 1.88 5.62
CA VAL A 31 2.27 1.73 6.19
C VAL A 31 1.25 2.12 5.14
N GLY A 32 0.06 1.53 5.20
CA GLY A 32 -0.99 1.86 4.26
C GLY A 32 -2.37 1.47 4.76
N ILE A 33 -3.35 2.15 4.19
CA ILE A 33 -4.76 1.90 4.41
C ILE A 33 -5.43 1.66 3.06
N GLY A 34 -6.23 0.60 3.00
CA GLY A 34 -7.04 0.24 1.84
C GLY A 34 -8.51 0.22 2.22
N TYR A 35 -9.37 0.61 1.28
CA TYR A 35 -10.80 0.48 1.41
C TYR A 35 -11.38 -0.02 0.09
N ALA A 36 -12.26 -1.00 0.16
CA ALA A 36 -12.97 -1.52 -1.00
C ALA A 36 -14.47 -1.22 -0.87
N PRO A 37 -15.00 -0.14 -1.47
CA PRO A 37 -16.43 0.17 -1.37
C PRO A 37 -17.31 -0.94 -1.97
N THR A 38 -16.82 -1.60 -3.02
CA THR A 38 -17.49 -2.70 -3.72
C THR A 38 -16.51 -3.85 -3.94
N ASP A 39 -17.00 -4.99 -4.45
CA ASP A 39 -16.14 -6.12 -4.83
C ASP A 39 -15.19 -5.76 -6.00
N ARG A 40 -15.57 -4.79 -6.83
CA ARG A 40 -14.84 -4.39 -8.03
C ARG A 40 -13.97 -3.16 -7.84
N PHE A 41 -14.36 -2.24 -6.96
CA PHE A 41 -13.67 -0.97 -6.75
C PHE A 41 -12.87 -1.01 -5.45
N ARG A 42 -11.58 -0.68 -5.53
CA ARG A 42 -10.68 -0.60 -4.38
C ARG A 42 -9.87 0.68 -4.46
N VAL A 43 -9.69 1.32 -3.32
CA VAL A 43 -8.82 2.49 -3.15
C VAL A 43 -7.82 2.18 -2.04
N ASN A 44 -6.60 2.70 -2.17
CA ASN A 44 -5.57 2.54 -1.17
C ASN A 44 -4.64 3.74 -1.13
N THR A 45 -4.15 4.03 0.06
CA THR A 45 -3.11 5.03 0.30
C THR A 45 -1.99 4.36 1.06
N LYS A 46 -0.76 4.57 0.62
CA LYS A 46 0.46 4.04 1.26
C LYS A 46 1.45 5.17 1.50
N PHE A 47 2.11 5.11 2.63
CA PHE A 47 3.25 5.94 2.99
C PHE A 47 4.44 5.03 3.24
N SER A 48 5.61 5.38 2.72
CA SER A 48 6.84 4.66 3.03
C SER A 48 8.01 5.59 3.24
N SER A 49 8.91 5.20 4.12
CA SER A 49 10.13 5.92 4.47
C SER A 49 11.32 4.96 4.44
N SER A 50 12.42 5.40 3.84
CA SER A 50 13.68 4.65 3.88
C SER A 50 14.43 4.92 5.18
N THR A 51 14.73 3.87 5.94
CA THR A 51 15.47 3.95 7.21
C THR A 51 16.93 4.37 6.98
N ASN A 52 17.50 4.02 5.83
CA ASN A 52 18.89 4.38 5.50
C ASN A 52 19.05 5.82 4.98
N ASN A 53 17.95 6.47 4.60
CA ASN A 53 17.96 7.84 4.11
C ASN A 53 16.60 8.49 4.41
N MET A 54 16.47 9.16 5.56
CA MET A 54 15.19 9.73 6.05
C MET A 54 14.57 10.80 5.11
N ASN A 55 15.34 11.28 4.12
CA ASN A 55 14.83 12.17 3.07
C ASN A 55 14.05 11.44 1.96
N ASN A 56 14.12 10.11 1.89
CA ASN A 56 13.40 9.32 0.91
C ASN A 56 12.06 8.84 1.49
N ASN A 57 11.11 9.77 1.56
CA ASN A 57 9.72 9.49 1.89
C ASN A 57 8.87 9.47 0.61
N SER A 58 7.89 8.59 0.54
CA SER A 58 6.96 8.54 -0.59
C SER A 58 5.53 8.31 -0.11
N ILE A 59 4.61 9.07 -0.68
CA ILE A 59 3.17 8.87 -0.54
C ILE A 59 2.65 8.39 -1.88
N SER A 60 1.87 7.31 -1.88
CA SER A 60 1.19 6.80 -3.06
C SER A 60 -0.29 6.63 -2.78
N VAL A 61 -1.13 7.07 -3.72
CA VAL A 61 -2.56 6.79 -3.73
C VAL A 61 -2.86 5.98 -4.97
N GLY A 62 -3.60 4.88 -4.80
CA GLY A 62 -3.99 3.98 -5.87
C GLY A 62 -5.48 3.71 -5.84
N ALA A 63 -6.09 3.62 -7.01
CA ALA A 63 -7.43 3.12 -7.19
C ALA A 63 -7.40 2.03 -8.27
N SER A 64 -8.20 1.00 -8.10
CA SER A 64 -8.31 -0.12 -9.02
C SER A 64 -9.77 -0.51 -9.19
N TYR A 65 -10.15 -0.83 -10.42
CA TYR A 65 -11.47 -1.30 -10.78
C TYR A 65 -11.36 -2.59 -11.60
N ASP A 66 -11.98 -3.67 -11.13
CA ASP A 66 -12.06 -4.93 -11.88
C ASP A 66 -13.09 -4.80 -13.00
N LEU A 67 -12.62 -4.90 -14.25
CA LEU A 67 -13.45 -4.91 -15.47
C LEU A 67 -13.59 -6.37 -15.94
N ASP A 68 -14.80 -6.91 -15.86
CA ASP A 68 -15.15 -8.16 -16.54
C ASP A 68 -15.43 -7.82 -18.01
N LEU A 69 -14.50 -8.15 -18.91
CA LEU A 69 -14.64 -7.99 -20.37
C LEU A 69 -14.88 -9.35 -21.05
#